data_AF-A0A955ZCS0-F1
#
_entry.id   AF-A0A955ZCS0-F1
#
_cell.length_a   1.000
_cell.length_b   1.000
_cell.length_c   1.000
_cell.angle_alpha   90.00
_cell.angle_beta   90.00
_cell.angle_gamma   90.00
#
_symmetry.space_group_name_H-M   'P 1'
#
loop_
_entity.id
_entity.type
_entity.pdbx_description
1 polymer ?
#
loop_
_entity_poly.entity_id
_entity_poly.type
_entity_poly.pdbx_seq_one_letter_code
_entity_poly.pdbx_strand_id
1 'polypeptide(L)'
;MAALAGGCRSSDAEPIRLAVGTAPKDRVELTPSHALVEYTELPNTKNELRIQLADYEIDCSAFVPPDEGKTLLTITLVTPPNDKPGPGEYPWTGALAMGRVASRGAIPAARLGARAAVLPPGGSVRLRRVDLSAHGSVEGVLDLEFAGDGKREATSVRGAFAAKMCRFNPSETP
;
A
#
# COMPACT_ATOMS: atom_id res chain seq x y z
N MET A 1 -11.26 30.04 -29.38
CA MET A 1 -11.63 29.05 -28.33
C MET A 1 -10.37 28.35 -27.90
N ALA A 2 -9.83 28.72 -26.73
CA ALA A 2 -8.65 28.08 -26.15
C ALA A 2 -9.12 27.15 -25.03
N ALA A 3 -8.98 25.84 -25.22
CA ALA A 3 -9.20 24.86 -24.17
C ALA A 3 -7.91 24.77 -23.34
N LEU A 4 -7.94 25.32 -22.13
CA LEU A 4 -6.89 25.11 -21.13
C LEU A 4 -7.07 23.70 -20.58
N ALA A 5 -6.20 22.77 -20.99
CA ALA A 5 -6.04 21.48 -20.36
C ALA A 5 -5.41 21.71 -18.96
N GLY A 6 -6.28 21.94 -17.97
CA GLY A 6 -5.91 21.97 -16.56
C GLY A 6 -5.55 20.58 -16.08
N GLY A 7 -4.31 20.16 -16.29
CA GLY A 7 -3.75 18.99 -15.63
C GLY A 7 -3.70 19.25 -14.13
N CYS A 8 -4.66 18.70 -13.37
CA CYS A 8 -4.60 18.65 -11.91
C CYS A 8 -3.46 17.72 -11.48
N ARG A 9 -2.21 18.18 -11.54
CA ARG A 9 -1.13 17.63 -10.73
C ARG A 9 -1.27 18.28 -9.35
N SER A 10 -1.73 17.50 -8.37
CA SER A 10 -1.55 17.84 -6.96
C SER A 10 -0.04 17.92 -6.72
N SER A 11 0.52 19.13 -6.78
CA SER A 11 1.90 19.37 -6.34
C SER A 11 1.93 19.21 -4.82
N ASP A 12 3.00 18.63 -4.31
CA ASP A 12 3.37 18.59 -2.89
C ASP A 12 2.76 17.47 -2.02
N ALA A 13 2.62 16.26 -2.57
CA ALA A 13 2.64 15.08 -1.70
C ALA A 13 4.07 14.92 -1.13
N GLU A 14 4.23 15.00 0.19
CA GLU A 14 5.51 14.74 0.85
C GLU A 14 6.05 13.34 0.46
N PRO A 15 7.35 13.18 0.18
CA PRO A 15 7.92 11.89 -0.15
C PRO A 15 7.74 10.88 0.99
N ILE A 16 7.40 9.65 0.62
CA ILE A 16 7.39 8.50 1.52
C ILE A 16 8.83 8.03 1.68
N ARG A 17 9.34 8.07 2.90
CA ARG A 17 10.69 7.60 3.23
C ARG A 17 10.65 6.10 3.46
N LEU A 18 11.46 5.37 2.70
CA LEU A 18 11.56 3.92 2.76
C LEU A 18 13.00 3.52 3.10
N ALA A 19 13.18 2.71 4.14
CA ALA A 19 14.42 2.04 4.47
C ALA A 19 14.14 0.54 4.57
N VAL A 20 14.64 -0.26 3.62
CA VAL A 20 14.47 -1.72 3.60
C VAL A 20 15.71 -2.47 4.08
N GLY A 21 16.64 -1.73 4.70
CA GLY A 21 17.93 -2.19 5.19
C GLY A 21 18.76 -1.00 5.67
N THR A 22 19.97 -1.30 6.17
CA THR A 22 20.86 -0.29 6.76
C THR A 22 21.75 0.39 5.73
N ALA A 23 22.03 -0.25 4.59
CA ALA A 23 22.93 0.27 3.58
C ALA A 23 22.32 1.49 2.86
N PRO A 24 23.14 2.44 2.36
CA PRO A 24 22.63 3.64 1.69
C PRO A 24 21.70 3.35 0.50
N LYS A 25 22.00 2.30 -0.28
CA LYS A 25 21.19 1.85 -1.42
C LYS A 25 19.82 1.27 -1.03
N ASP A 26 19.61 0.97 0.25
CA ASP A 26 18.36 0.44 0.80
C ASP A 26 17.43 1.54 1.31
N ARG A 27 17.86 2.80 1.18
CA ARG A 27 17.12 3.99 1.60
C ARG A 27 16.71 4.76 0.37
N VAL A 28 15.41 4.92 0.17
CA VAL A 28 14.84 5.66 -0.96
C VAL A 28 13.75 6.60 -0.49
N GLU A 29 13.62 7.73 -1.17
CA GLU A 29 12.46 8.61 -1.06
C GLU A 29 11.54 8.31 -2.24
N LEU A 30 10.35 7.81 -1.93
CA LEU A 30 9.31 7.51 -2.90
C LEU A 30 8.37 8.70 -2.98
N THR A 31 8.37 9.39 -4.12
CA THR A 31 7.31 10.33 -4.49
C THR A 31 6.40 9.63 -5.48
N PRO A 32 5.23 9.09 -5.06
CA PRO A 32 4.40 8.30 -5.95
C PRO A 32 3.91 9.13 -7.13
N SER A 33 4.29 8.73 -8.34
CA SER A 33 3.70 9.23 -9.58
C SER A 33 2.35 8.55 -9.86
N HIS A 34 2.19 7.33 -9.35
CA HIS A 34 0.99 6.52 -9.44
C HIS A 34 0.67 5.94 -8.05
N ALA A 35 -0.60 6.05 -7.67
CA ALA A 35 -1.11 5.59 -6.40
C ALA A 35 -2.49 4.95 -6.62
N LEU A 36 -2.53 3.62 -6.62
CA LEU A 36 -3.68 2.83 -7.03
C LEU A 36 -4.18 1.95 -5.89
N VAL A 37 -5.49 1.68 -5.89
CA VAL A 37 -6.15 0.84 -4.89
C VAL A 37 -7.03 -0.19 -5.58
N GLU A 38 -6.89 -1.43 -5.14
CA GLU A 38 -7.75 -2.55 -5.48
C GLU A 38 -8.47 -3.05 -4.24
N TYR A 39 -9.79 -3.19 -4.31
CA TYR A 39 -10.60 -3.82 -3.29
C TYR A 39 -11.17 -5.14 -3.78
N THR A 40 -11.00 -6.20 -2.99
CA THR A 40 -11.52 -7.54 -3.26
C THR A 40 -12.18 -8.11 -2.02
N GLU A 41 -13.41 -8.59 -2.17
CA GLU A 41 -14.09 -9.37 -1.14
C GLU A 41 -13.87 -10.86 -1.39
N LEU A 42 -13.35 -11.58 -0.39
CA LEU A 42 -13.20 -13.04 -0.46
C LEU A 42 -14.21 -13.68 0.49
N PRO A 43 -15.35 -14.20 -0.04
CA PRO A 43 -16.42 -14.74 0.77
C PRO A 43 -15.93 -15.74 1.81
N ASN A 44 -16.46 -15.64 3.03
CA ASN A 44 -16.18 -16.54 4.16
C ASN A 44 -14.71 -16.58 4.61
N THR A 45 -13.84 -15.75 4.05
CA THR A 45 -12.40 -15.80 4.28
C THR A 45 -11.87 -14.50 4.87
N LYS A 46 -11.95 -13.39 4.13
CA LYS A 46 -11.46 -12.05 4.48
C LYS A 46 -11.83 -11.04 3.39
N ASN A 47 -11.71 -9.75 3.67
CA ASN A 47 -11.66 -8.74 2.61
C ASN A 47 -10.22 -8.21 2.48
N GLU A 48 -9.83 -7.83 1.27
CA GLU A 48 -8.51 -7.28 0.97
C GLU A 48 -8.64 -5.90 0.32
N LEU A 49 -7.86 -4.95 0.81
CA LEU A 49 -7.65 -3.64 0.20
C LEU A 49 -6.15 -3.50 -0.09
N ARG A 50 -5.78 -3.60 -1.36
CA ARG A 50 -4.39 -3.51 -1.82
C ARG A 50 -4.11 -2.12 -2.34
N ILE A 51 -3.18 -1.42 -1.70
CA ILE A 51 -2.71 -0.09 -2.06
C ILE A 51 -1.34 -0.24 -2.71
N GLN A 52 -1.15 0.35 -3.89
CA GLN A 52 0.10 0.32 -4.66
C GLN A 52 0.57 1.75 -4.89
N LEU A 53 1.82 2.04 -4.51
CA LEU A 53 2.43 3.36 -4.60
C LEU A 53 3.75 3.23 -5.38
N ALA A 54 3.86 3.92 -6.51
CA ALA A 54 4.97 3.75 -7.45
C ALA A 54 5.48 5.07 -8.04
N ASP A 55 6.79 5.19 -8.25
CA ASP A 55 7.46 6.29 -8.96
C ASP A 55 7.60 6.04 -10.48
N TYR A 56 6.80 5.09 -10.98
CA TYR A 56 6.66 4.72 -12.38
C TYR A 56 5.19 4.36 -12.66
N GLU A 57 4.88 4.15 -13.93
CA GLU A 57 3.54 3.77 -14.38
C GLU A 57 3.21 2.33 -13.97
N ILE A 58 2.05 2.16 -13.33
CA ILE A 58 1.51 0.88 -12.91
C ILE A 58 0.05 0.77 -13.36
N ASP A 59 -0.42 -0.46 -13.52
CA ASP A 59 -1.78 -0.79 -13.95
C ASP A 59 -2.44 -1.73 -12.93
N CYS A 60 -3.77 -1.71 -12.85
CA CYS A 60 -4.55 -2.61 -11.98
C CYS A 60 -5.00 -3.90 -12.66
N SER A 61 -4.85 -3.99 -13.98
CA SER A 61 -5.12 -5.19 -14.78
C SER A 61 -3.93 -6.16 -14.77
N ALA A 62 -2.71 -5.64 -14.68
CA ALA A 62 -1.49 -6.43 -14.74
C ALA A 62 -0.41 -5.88 -13.81
N PHE A 63 0.34 -6.80 -13.20
CA PHE A 63 1.53 -6.43 -12.43
C PHE A 63 2.65 -5.95 -13.36
N VAL A 64 3.15 -4.74 -13.11
CA VAL A 64 4.31 -4.18 -13.80
C VAL A 64 5.49 -4.13 -12.81
N PRO A 65 6.54 -4.94 -13.00
CA PRO A 65 7.71 -4.89 -12.10
C PRO A 65 8.47 -3.56 -12.27
N PRO A 66 9.07 -3.03 -11.20
CA PRO A 66 9.92 -1.84 -11.31
C PRO A 66 11.24 -2.16 -12.01
N ASP A 67 11.63 -1.29 -12.94
CA ASP A 67 12.97 -1.25 -13.53
C ASP A 67 14.04 -0.79 -12.50
N GLU A 68 15.31 -0.82 -12.91
CA GLU A 68 16.40 -0.31 -12.06
C GLU A 68 16.15 1.16 -11.65
N GLY A 69 16.33 1.44 -10.34
CA GLY A 69 16.07 2.76 -9.77
C GLY A 69 14.60 3.12 -9.56
N LYS A 70 13.66 2.23 -9.94
CA LYS A 70 12.22 2.40 -9.68
C LYS A 70 11.79 1.70 -8.39
N THR A 71 10.77 2.25 -7.76
CA THR A 71 10.27 1.81 -6.47
C THR A 71 8.78 1.52 -6.53
N LEU A 72 8.38 0.34 -6.03
CA LEU A 72 6.99 -0.01 -5.78
C LEU A 72 6.82 -0.38 -4.31
N LEU A 73 5.91 0.30 -3.62
CA LEU A 73 5.43 -0.07 -2.29
C LEU A 73 4.01 -0.61 -2.42
N THR A 74 3.80 -1.85 -1.95
CA THR A 74 2.50 -2.49 -1.88
C THR A 74 2.10 -2.67 -0.42
N ILE A 75 0.91 -2.19 -0.05
CA ILE A 75 0.32 -2.37 1.26
C ILE A 75 -0.96 -3.17 1.07
N THR A 76 -1.02 -4.39 1.60
CA THR A 76 -2.25 -5.19 1.60
C THR A 76 -2.90 -5.10 2.97
N LEU A 77 -4.05 -4.43 3.05
CA LEU A 77 -4.86 -4.41 4.25
C LEU A 77 -5.84 -5.57 4.21
N VAL A 78 -5.98 -6.26 5.33
CA VAL A 78 -6.93 -7.37 5.47
C VAL A 78 -7.92 -7.06 6.58
N THR A 79 -9.16 -7.47 6.42
CA THR A 79 -10.19 -7.44 7.46
C THR A 79 -10.90 -8.79 7.55
N PRO A 80 -11.53 -9.12 8.68
CA PRO A 80 -12.36 -10.32 8.82
C PRO A 80 -13.46 -10.39 7.75
N PRO A 81 -14.01 -11.58 7.47
CA PRO A 81 -15.17 -11.70 6.59
C PRO A 81 -16.33 -10.85 7.13
N ASN A 82 -17.09 -10.25 6.22
CA ASN A 82 -18.20 -9.32 6.49
C ASN A 82 -17.81 -7.95 7.09
N ASP A 83 -16.53 -7.70 7.38
CA ASP A 83 -16.06 -6.39 7.83
C ASP A 83 -15.39 -5.65 6.67
N LYS A 84 -15.98 -4.55 6.20
CA LYS A 84 -15.41 -3.77 5.11
C LYS A 84 -14.24 -2.93 5.63
N PRO A 85 -13.13 -2.82 4.88
CA PRO A 85 -12.07 -1.88 5.21
C PRO A 85 -12.63 -0.46 5.35
N GLY A 86 -12.35 0.18 6.48
CA GLY A 86 -12.75 1.55 6.79
C GLY A 86 -11.63 2.34 7.47
N PRO A 87 -11.88 3.62 7.81
CA PRO A 87 -10.94 4.42 8.57
C PRO A 87 -10.52 3.74 9.87
N GLY A 88 -9.26 3.92 10.27
CA GLY A 88 -8.71 3.30 11.47
C GLY A 88 -7.31 2.74 11.26
N GLU A 89 -6.83 2.03 12.28
CA GLU A 89 -5.46 1.51 12.34
C GLU A 89 -5.39 0.03 12.01
N TYR A 90 -4.45 -0.30 11.13
CA TYR A 90 -4.17 -1.65 10.62
C TYR A 90 -2.73 -2.02 11.02
N PRO A 91 -2.56 -2.77 12.12
CA PRO A 91 -1.22 -3.11 12.60
C PRO A 91 -0.53 -4.11 11.67
N TRP A 92 0.79 -4.00 11.54
CA TRP A 92 1.60 -5.03 10.88
C TRP A 92 2.28 -5.90 11.93
N THR A 93 1.67 -7.04 12.23
CA THR A 93 2.14 -7.96 13.29
C THR A 93 2.98 -9.10 12.75
N GLY A 94 3.17 -9.23 11.44
CA GLY A 94 4.03 -10.25 10.81
C GLY A 94 3.39 -11.63 10.77
N ALA A 95 2.38 -11.88 11.60
CA ALA A 95 1.37 -12.88 11.33
C ALA A 95 0.54 -12.35 10.17
N LEU A 96 0.43 -13.08 9.06
CA LEU A 96 -0.75 -13.21 8.18
C LEU A 96 -0.32 -13.68 6.78
N ALA A 97 -0.64 -14.92 6.40
CA ALA A 97 -0.72 -15.32 4.99
C ALA A 97 -1.50 -16.61 4.67
N MET A 98 -2.06 -17.38 5.62
CA MET A 98 -2.89 -18.56 5.29
C MET A 98 -4.06 -18.72 6.27
N GLY A 99 -5.28 -18.48 5.80
CA GLY A 99 -6.52 -18.82 6.53
C GLY A 99 -7.46 -17.64 6.82
N ARG A 100 -8.44 -17.92 7.69
CA ARG A 100 -9.42 -16.94 8.19
C ARG A 100 -8.70 -15.87 9.03
N VAL A 101 -8.99 -14.62 8.73
CA VAL A 101 -8.42 -13.47 9.43
C VAL A 101 -9.34 -13.09 10.59
N ALA A 102 -8.83 -13.17 11.82
CA ALA A 102 -9.61 -12.85 13.02
C ALA A 102 -9.63 -11.35 13.37
N SER A 103 -8.68 -10.58 12.85
CA SER A 103 -8.54 -9.14 13.12
C SER A 103 -7.96 -8.40 11.92
N ARG A 104 -8.26 -7.11 11.81
CA ARG A 104 -7.69 -6.26 10.77
C ARG A 104 -6.16 -6.16 10.90
N GLY A 105 -5.47 -6.05 9.76
CA GLY A 105 -4.02 -5.93 9.72
C GLY A 105 -3.50 -5.39 8.39
N ALA A 106 -2.23 -5.03 8.36
CA ALA A 106 -1.53 -4.54 7.17
C ALA A 106 -0.34 -5.44 6.84
N ILE A 107 -0.13 -5.75 5.56
CA ILE A 107 1.00 -6.54 5.06
C ILE A 107 1.76 -5.68 4.05
N PRO A 108 2.84 -5.02 4.48
CA PRO A 108 3.66 -4.18 3.62
C PRO A 108 4.76 -4.98 2.90
N ALA A 109 4.93 -4.70 1.60
CA ALA A 109 6.02 -5.22 0.79
C ALA A 109 6.55 -4.12 -0.13
N ALA A 110 7.87 -4.06 -0.28
CA ALA A 110 8.54 -3.10 -1.14
C ALA A 110 9.36 -3.81 -2.22
N ARG A 111 9.47 -3.17 -3.38
CA ARG A 111 10.41 -3.53 -4.45
C ARG A 111 11.26 -2.33 -4.80
N LEU A 112 12.57 -2.50 -4.74
CA LEU A 112 13.58 -1.53 -5.18
C LEU A 112 14.28 -2.13 -6.41
N GLY A 113 13.84 -1.72 -7.60
CA GLY A 113 14.12 -2.44 -8.85
C GLY A 113 13.78 -3.93 -8.75
N ALA A 114 14.71 -4.80 -9.19
CA ALA A 114 14.49 -6.24 -9.16
C ALA A 114 14.39 -6.87 -7.75
N ARG A 115 14.78 -6.14 -6.69
CA ARG A 115 14.81 -6.69 -5.33
C ARG A 115 13.46 -6.49 -4.63
N ALA A 116 12.84 -7.59 -4.23
CA ALA A 116 11.65 -7.60 -3.40
C ALA A 116 11.99 -7.84 -1.92
N ALA A 117 11.29 -7.15 -1.02
CA ALA A 117 11.38 -7.33 0.42
C ALA A 117 9.99 -7.21 1.05
N VAL A 118 9.57 -8.24 1.80
CA VAL A 118 8.47 -8.09 2.77
C VAL A 118 9.06 -7.45 4.00
N LEU A 119 8.44 -6.38 4.50
CA LEU A 119 8.99 -5.69 5.65
C LEU A 119 8.76 -6.52 6.91
N PRO A 120 9.73 -6.58 7.83
CA PRO A 120 9.52 -7.19 9.13
C PRO A 120 8.33 -6.55 9.88
N PRO A 121 7.65 -7.32 10.76
CA PRO A 121 6.60 -6.80 11.65
C PRO A 121 7.02 -5.56 12.43
N GLY A 122 6.12 -4.59 12.52
CA GLY A 122 6.30 -3.38 13.30
C GLY A 122 5.52 -2.19 12.74
N GLY A 123 4.94 -1.41 13.65
CA GLY A 123 4.12 -0.23 13.32
C GLY A 123 2.75 -0.57 12.72
N SER A 124 2.17 0.40 12.02
CA SER A 124 0.83 0.29 11.46
C SER A 124 0.61 1.18 10.23
N VAL A 125 -0.51 0.90 9.55
CA VAL A 125 -1.07 1.77 8.52
C VAL A 125 -2.35 2.37 9.08
N ARG A 126 -2.46 3.70 9.08
CA ARG A 126 -3.67 4.39 9.55
C ARG A 126 -4.42 4.98 8.36
N LEU A 127 -5.60 4.43 8.07
CA LEU A 127 -6.51 4.99 7.08
C LEU A 127 -7.28 6.15 7.68
N ARG A 128 -7.25 7.31 7.00
CA ARG A 128 -8.01 8.51 7.35
C ARG A 128 -9.34 8.57 6.61
N ARG A 129 -9.31 8.22 5.33
CA ARG A 129 -10.49 8.21 4.45
C ARG A 129 -10.48 6.94 3.62
N VAL A 130 -11.66 6.33 3.50
CA VAL A 130 -11.89 5.16 2.65
C VAL A 130 -13.20 5.36 1.91
N ASP A 131 -13.13 5.43 0.59
CA ASP A 131 -14.27 5.39 -0.31
C ASP A 131 -14.09 4.18 -1.23
N LEU A 132 -14.94 3.16 -1.04
CA LEU A 132 -14.89 1.90 -1.78
C LEU A 132 -15.76 1.92 -3.06
N SER A 133 -16.20 3.09 -3.53
CA SER A 133 -16.91 3.18 -4.82
C SER A 133 -15.96 2.97 -6.00
N ALA A 134 -16.51 2.71 -7.20
CA ALA A 134 -15.72 2.49 -8.42
C ALA A 134 -14.77 3.66 -8.79
N HIS A 135 -15.06 4.87 -8.30
CA HIS A 135 -14.21 6.06 -8.48
C HIS A 135 -13.70 6.62 -7.14
N GLY A 136 -13.78 5.80 -6.09
CA GLY A 136 -13.41 6.19 -4.75
C GLY A 136 -11.91 6.40 -4.57
N SER A 137 -11.52 6.75 -3.35
CA SER A 137 -10.13 6.96 -2.97
C SER A 137 -9.87 6.49 -1.55
N VAL A 138 -8.60 6.24 -1.27
CA VAL A 138 -8.11 5.88 0.06
C VAL A 138 -6.97 6.80 0.42
N GLU A 139 -7.04 7.37 1.61
CA GLU A 139 -6.01 8.25 2.15
C GLU A 139 -5.57 7.74 3.52
N GLY A 140 -4.28 7.87 3.81
CA GLY A 140 -3.73 7.39 5.06
C GLY A 140 -2.32 7.83 5.34
N VAL A 141 -1.79 7.27 6.42
CA VAL A 141 -0.42 7.45 6.88
C VAL A 141 0.21 6.09 7.10
N LEU A 142 1.44 5.96 6.63
CA LEU A 142 2.33 4.84 6.88
C LEU A 142 3.21 5.20 8.07
N ASP A 143 3.18 4.36 9.10
CA ASP A 143 4.11 4.45 10.24
C ASP A 143 4.56 3.03 10.58
N LEU A 144 5.37 2.47 9.69
CA LEU A 144 5.90 1.12 9.79
C LEU A 144 7.36 1.22 10.21
N GLU A 145 7.73 0.54 11.28
CA GLU A 145 9.10 0.55 11.78
C GLU A 145 9.42 -0.75 12.49
N PHE A 146 10.59 -1.28 12.15
CA PHE A 146 11.20 -2.41 12.82
C PHE A 146 12.62 -2.02 13.19
N ALA A 147 12.94 -2.05 14.49
CA ALA A 147 14.21 -1.57 15.02
C ALA A 147 15.42 -2.48 14.70
N GLY A 148 15.18 -3.68 14.15
CA GLY A 148 16.20 -4.72 14.03
C GLY A 148 16.21 -5.64 15.25
N ASP A 149 16.58 -6.91 15.04
CA ASP A 149 16.63 -7.93 16.11
C ASP A 149 17.97 -8.70 16.15
N GLY A 150 19.00 -8.15 15.50
CA GLY A 150 20.32 -8.79 15.35
C GLY A 150 20.37 -9.92 14.31
N LYS A 151 19.21 -10.42 13.84
CA LYS A 151 19.10 -11.37 12.71
C LYS A 151 18.60 -10.68 11.45
N ARG A 152 17.76 -9.67 11.62
CA ARG A 152 17.20 -8.83 10.55
C ARG A 152 17.59 -7.39 10.80
N GLU A 153 17.92 -6.73 9.71
CA GLU A 153 18.23 -5.30 9.71
C GLU A 153 17.00 -4.45 10.06
N ALA A 154 17.26 -3.26 10.58
CA ALA A 154 16.21 -2.28 10.83
C ALA A 154 15.57 -1.83 9.50
N THR A 155 14.25 -1.62 9.52
CA THR A 155 13.49 -1.14 8.36
C THR A 155 12.47 -0.10 8.78
N SER A 156 12.16 0.85 7.92
CA SER A 156 11.09 1.82 8.17
C SER A 156 10.39 2.27 6.89
N VAL A 157 9.10 2.59 7.01
CA VAL A 157 8.30 3.27 5.98
C VAL A 157 7.46 4.32 6.64
N ARG A 158 7.67 5.57 6.26
CA ARG A 158 6.96 6.71 6.83
C ARG A 158 6.52 7.68 5.76
N GLY A 159 5.27 8.11 5.82
CA GLY A 159 4.73 9.13 4.94
C GLY A 159 3.21 9.07 4.81
N ALA A 160 2.63 10.13 4.27
CA ALA A 160 1.22 10.14 3.92
C ALA A 160 1.02 9.60 2.50
N PHE A 161 -0.18 9.11 2.20
CA PHE A 161 -0.55 8.72 0.85
C PHE A 161 -2.00 9.06 0.55
N ALA A 162 -2.27 9.25 -0.74
CA ALA A 162 -3.61 9.32 -1.31
C ALA A 162 -3.60 8.47 -2.59
N ALA A 163 -4.49 7.50 -2.69
CA ALA A 163 -4.54 6.54 -3.79
C ALA A 163 -5.96 6.42 -4.33
N LYS A 164 -6.09 6.27 -5.65
CA LYS A 164 -7.38 6.18 -6.34
C LYS A 164 -7.80 4.74 -6.52
N MET A 165 -9.09 4.47 -6.38
CA MET A 165 -9.66 3.17 -6.72
C MET A 165 -9.52 2.94 -8.22
N CYS A 166 -9.00 1.77 -8.58
CA CYS A 166 -8.86 1.35 -9.97
C CYS A 166 -9.51 -0.01 -10.23
N ARG A 167 -9.75 -0.81 -9.17
CA ARG A 167 -10.45 -2.08 -9.29
C ARG A 167 -11.29 -2.34 -8.05
N PHE A 168 -12.55 -2.64 -8.30
CA PHE A 168 -13.54 -2.96 -7.29
C PHE A 168 -14.18 -4.30 -7.67
N ASN A 169 -13.83 -5.35 -6.94
CA ASN A 169 -14.41 -6.69 -7.09
C ASN A 169 -15.24 -7.01 -5.84
N PRO A 170 -16.48 -6.52 -5.73
CA PRO A 170 -17.37 -6.97 -4.69
C PRO A 170 -17.67 -8.45 -4.94
N SER A 171 -17.90 -9.21 -3.89
CA SER A 171 -18.36 -10.59 -4.08
C SER A 171 -19.72 -10.54 -4.78
N GLU A 172 -19.78 -10.94 -6.05
CA GLU A 172 -21.05 -11.14 -6.75
C GLU A 172 -21.84 -12.16 -5.95
N THR A 173 -22.89 -11.69 -5.28
CA THR A 173 -23.84 -12.58 -4.63
C THR A 173 -24.72 -13.14 -5.76
N PRO A 174 -24.76 -14.47 -5.98
CA PRO A 174 -25.67 -15.06 -6.96
C PRO A 174 -27.15 -14.85 -6.59
#